data_AF-A0A6A6DX75-F1
#
_entry.id   AF-A0A6A6DX75-F1
#
_cell.length_a   1.000
_cell.length_b   1.000
_cell.length_c   1.000
_cell.angle_alpha   90.00
_cell.angle_beta   90.00
_cell.angle_gamma   90.00
#
_symmetry.space_group_name_H-M   'P 1'
#
loop_
_entity.id
_entity.type
_entity.pdbx_description
1 polymer ?
#
loop_
_entity_poly.entity_id
_entity_poly.type
_entity_poly.pdbx_seq_one_letter_code
_entity_poly.pdbx_strand_id
1 'polypeptide(L)'
;LNCMAGTGMSTIARTVSQLLADQRQLGASCFFRKGEGERANATLFFTIIAADLMGRVIRMRSGIRKAIDADPAIFEKSLKDQLDKLILQPLSGAAPRRALELVIVIDALDECERDEDIRAIFQLLSRTRGLKPVSVRVLVTSRP
;
A
#
# COMPACT_ATOMS: atom_id res chain seq x y z
N LEU A 1 -6.77 -7.27 -12.03
CA LEU A 1 -6.67 -8.49 -12.86
C LEU A 1 -7.60 -9.50 -12.22
N ASN A 2 -8.60 -10.00 -12.95
CA ASN A 2 -9.66 -10.83 -12.37
C ASN A 2 -9.64 -12.20 -13.05
N CYS A 3 -9.18 -13.24 -12.34
CA CYS A 3 -9.14 -14.62 -12.84
C CYS A 3 -9.67 -15.57 -11.76
N MET A 4 -10.09 -16.78 -12.16
CA MET A 4 -10.60 -17.80 -11.22
C MET A 4 -9.52 -18.25 -10.22
N ALA A 5 -9.93 -18.74 -9.04
CA ALA A 5 -9.01 -19.32 -8.06
C ALA A 5 -8.20 -20.48 -8.67
N GLY A 6 -6.93 -20.60 -8.29
CA GLY A 6 -6.04 -21.66 -8.80
C GLY A 6 -5.41 -21.39 -10.18
N THR A 7 -5.68 -20.25 -10.80
CA THR A 7 -5.11 -19.87 -12.12
C THR A 7 -3.71 -19.23 -12.04
N GLY A 8 -3.09 -19.21 -10.85
CA GLY A 8 -1.75 -18.66 -10.67
C GLY A 8 -1.69 -17.13 -10.53
N MET A 9 -2.80 -16.44 -10.28
CA MET A 9 -2.82 -14.98 -10.06
C MET A 9 -1.87 -14.52 -8.95
N SER A 10 -1.87 -15.21 -7.81
CA SER A 10 -0.90 -14.95 -6.75
C SER A 10 0.54 -15.21 -7.17
N THR A 11 0.77 -16.19 -8.04
CA THR A 11 2.09 -16.44 -8.64
C THR A 11 2.50 -15.25 -9.51
N ILE A 12 1.60 -14.77 -10.37
CA ILE A 12 1.83 -13.58 -11.21
C ILE A 12 2.10 -12.35 -10.34
N ALA A 13 1.27 -12.09 -9.31
CA ALA A 13 1.45 -10.95 -8.41
C ALA A 13 2.81 -10.98 -7.69
N ARG A 14 3.27 -12.17 -7.27
CA ARG A 14 4.60 -12.36 -6.68
C ARG A 14 5.72 -12.15 -7.70
N THR A 15 5.61 -12.74 -8.88
CA THR A 15 6.61 -12.56 -9.96
C THR A 15 6.71 -11.10 -10.37
N VAL A 16 5.58 -10.40 -10.53
CA VAL A 16 5.54 -8.97 -10.85
C VAL A 16 6.14 -8.14 -9.71
N SER A 17 5.80 -8.45 -8.45
CA SER A 17 6.42 -7.79 -7.29
C SER A 17 7.94 -7.94 -7.30
N GLN A 18 8.45 -9.14 -7.57
CA GLN A 18 9.90 -9.40 -7.64
C GLN A 18 10.55 -8.60 -8.77
N LEU A 19 9.98 -8.65 -9.98
CA LEU A 19 10.47 -7.90 -11.14
C LEU A 19 10.54 -6.39 -10.84
N LEU A 20 9.48 -5.84 -10.24
CA LEU A 20 9.44 -4.44 -9.84
C LEU A 20 10.46 -4.12 -8.75
N ALA A 21 10.73 -5.04 -7.82
CA ALA A 21 11.72 -4.86 -6.78
C ALA A 21 13.13 -4.80 -7.37
N ASP A 22 13.44 -5.68 -8.32
CA ASP A 22 14.73 -5.75 -9.03
C ASP A 22 14.97 -4.47 -9.84
N GLN A 23 13.90 -3.91 -10.43
CA GLN A 23 13.91 -2.63 -11.14
C GLN A 23 13.89 -1.40 -10.21
N ARG A 24 13.85 -1.60 -8.88
CA ARG A 24 13.71 -0.55 -7.86
C ARG A 24 12.44 0.31 -8.00
N GLN A 25 11.40 -0.26 -8.59
CA GLN A 25 10.09 0.36 -8.79
C GLN A 25 9.02 -0.17 -7.83
N LEU A 26 9.25 -1.28 -7.12
CA LEU A 26 8.30 -1.76 -6.11
C LEU A 26 8.27 -0.81 -4.92
N GLY A 27 7.11 -0.16 -4.72
CA GLY A 27 6.83 0.71 -3.59
C GLY A 27 6.47 -0.07 -2.34
N ALA A 28 5.56 -1.04 -2.47
CA ALA A 28 5.11 -1.93 -1.41
C ALA A 28 4.42 -3.17 -2.01
N SER A 29 4.29 -4.24 -1.21
CA SER A 29 3.49 -5.40 -1.61
C SER A 29 2.68 -5.97 -0.44
N CYS A 30 1.38 -6.18 -0.65
CA CYS A 30 0.46 -6.77 0.33
C CYS A 30 -0.23 -7.99 -0.29
N PHE A 31 -0.26 -9.11 0.42
CA PHE A 31 -0.90 -10.35 -0.03
C PHE A 31 -1.95 -10.76 1.01
N PHE A 32 -3.22 -10.56 0.68
CA PHE A 32 -4.33 -10.92 1.55
C PHE A 32 -4.54 -12.43 1.52
N ARG A 33 -4.86 -12.98 2.69
CA ARG A 33 -5.20 -14.39 2.87
C ARG A 33 -6.24 -14.52 3.96
N LYS A 34 -7.36 -15.18 3.64
CA LYS A 34 -8.46 -15.33 4.59
C LYS A 34 -8.04 -16.20 5.78
N GLY A 35 -8.35 -15.74 6.99
CA GLY A 35 -8.03 -16.46 8.23
C GLY A 35 -6.58 -16.30 8.72
N GLU A 36 -5.76 -15.46 8.08
CA GLU A 36 -4.38 -15.17 8.50
C GLU A 36 -4.28 -13.93 9.42
N GLY A 37 -5.21 -13.80 10.37
CA GLY A 37 -5.19 -12.79 11.44
C GLY A 37 -5.16 -11.34 10.93
N GLU A 38 -4.21 -10.53 11.42
CA GLU A 38 -4.10 -9.10 11.07
C GLU A 38 -3.94 -8.83 9.56
N ARG A 39 -3.40 -9.79 8.79
CA ARG A 39 -3.30 -9.70 7.32
C ARG A 39 -4.66 -9.82 6.64
N ALA A 40 -5.62 -10.48 7.30
CA ALA A 40 -6.98 -10.63 6.82
C ALA A 40 -7.85 -9.42 7.22
N ASN A 41 -7.51 -8.71 8.31
CA ASN A 41 -8.35 -7.65 8.88
C ASN A 41 -8.12 -6.23 8.30
N ALA A 42 -7.22 -6.04 7.34
CA ALA A 42 -6.87 -4.75 6.73
C ALA A 42 -6.42 -3.62 7.69
N THR A 43 -6.57 -3.75 9.02
CA THR A 43 -6.29 -2.71 10.01
C THR A 43 -4.90 -2.10 9.87
N LEU A 44 -3.88 -2.89 9.51
CA LEU A 44 -2.51 -2.41 9.32
C LEU A 44 -2.12 -2.17 7.85
N PHE A 45 -3.09 -2.19 6.93
CA PHE A 45 -2.83 -2.20 5.49
C PHE A 45 -1.97 -1.00 5.03
N PHE A 46 -2.37 0.23 5.40
CA PHE A 46 -1.59 1.43 5.01
C PHE A 46 -0.34 1.61 5.86
N THR A 47 -0.32 1.09 7.08
CA THR A 47 0.90 1.02 7.91
C THR A 47 2.00 0.19 7.24
N ILE A 48 1.66 -0.99 6.73
CA ILE A 48 2.60 -1.87 6.01
C ILE A 48 3.12 -1.18 4.75
N ILE A 49 2.22 -0.56 3.97
CA ILE A 49 2.61 0.20 2.78
C ILE A 49 3.55 1.35 3.13
N ALA A 50 3.27 2.10 4.19
CA ALA A 50 4.12 3.20 4.64
C ALA A 50 5.52 2.71 5.04
N ALA A 51 5.61 1.55 5.71
CA ALA A 51 6.87 0.93 6.09
C ALA A 51 7.74 0.59 4.85
N ASP A 52 7.17 -0.05 3.83
CA ASP A 52 7.88 -0.37 2.59
C ASP A 52 8.30 0.90 1.83
N LEU A 53 7.40 1.89 1.74
CA LEU A 53 7.68 3.16 1.09
C LEU A 53 8.82 3.94 1.78
N MET A 54 9.00 3.82 3.10
CA MET A 54 10.15 4.43 3.81
C MET A 54 11.50 3.86 3.38
N GLY A 55 11.53 2.64 2.85
CA GLY A 55 12.71 2.05 2.23
C GLY A 55 13.04 2.67 0.87
N ARG A 56 12.02 3.14 0.14
CA ARG A 56 12.16 3.71 -1.22
C ARG A 56 12.29 5.23 -1.23
N VAL A 57 11.56 5.91 -0.35
CA VAL A 57 11.51 7.38 -0.25
C VAL A 57 12.02 7.81 1.12
N ILE A 58 13.35 7.82 1.28
CA ILE A 58 14.01 8.14 2.57
C ILE A 58 13.53 9.48 3.15
N ARG A 59 13.23 10.47 2.29
CA ARG A 59 12.74 11.79 2.71
C ARG A 59 11.38 11.74 3.43
N MET A 60 10.61 10.67 3.25
CA MET A 60 9.30 10.47 3.89
C MET A 60 9.43 10.13 5.39
N ARG A 61 10.57 9.57 5.82
CA ARG A 61 10.79 9.07 7.18
C ARG A 61 10.56 10.14 8.26
N SER A 62 10.98 11.38 8.01
CA SER A 62 10.77 12.47 8.97
C SER A 62 9.30 12.87 9.10
N GLY A 63 8.52 12.80 8.01
CA GLY A 63 7.08 13.02 8.02
C GLY A 63 6.35 11.94 8.81
N ILE A 64 6.70 10.67 8.58
CA ILE A 64 6.13 9.54 9.33
C ILE A 64 6.50 9.61 10.81
N ARG A 65 7.76 9.91 11.14
CA ARG A 65 8.18 10.09 12.54
C ARG A 65 7.35 11.17 13.23
N LYS A 66 7.16 12.33 12.59
CA LYS A 66 6.30 13.39 13.14
C LYS A 66 4.85 12.94 13.33
N ALA A 67 4.32 12.11 12.43
CA ALA A 67 2.97 11.57 12.58
C ALA A 67 2.86 10.64 13.79
N ILE A 68 3.85 9.76 13.99
CA ILE A 68 3.93 8.85 15.16
C ILE A 68 4.13 9.63 16.46
N ASP A 69 5.03 10.62 16.47
CA ASP A 69 5.29 11.45 17.65
C ASP A 69 4.03 12.24 18.06
N ALA A 70 3.22 12.67 17.08
CA ALA A 70 1.96 13.38 17.33
C ALA A 70 0.80 12.46 17.74
N ASP A 71 0.76 11.23 17.22
CA ASP A 71 -0.24 10.21 17.55
C ASP A 71 0.41 8.81 17.57
N PRO A 72 0.88 8.34 18.74
CA PRO A 72 1.50 7.03 18.86
C PRO A 72 0.57 5.86 18.49
N ALA A 73 -0.75 6.08 18.54
CA ALA A 73 -1.76 5.09 18.21
C ALA A 73 -2.18 5.14 16.72
N ILE A 74 -1.46 5.88 15.86
CA ILE A 74 -1.82 6.08 14.45
C ILE A 74 -2.00 4.76 13.68
N PHE A 75 -1.31 3.68 14.08
CA PHE A 75 -1.40 2.36 13.47
C PHE A 75 -2.73 1.64 13.72
N GLU A 76 -3.47 2.07 14.75
CA GLU A 76 -4.78 1.51 15.11
C GLU A 76 -5.94 2.42 14.66
N LYS A 77 -5.62 3.58 14.06
CA LYS A 77 -6.62 4.51 13.52
C LYS A 77 -7.23 3.99 12.23
N SER A 78 -8.24 4.72 11.75
CA SER A 78 -8.92 4.39 10.50
C SER A 78 -7.94 4.29 9.32
N LEU A 79 -8.28 3.46 8.33
CA LEU A 79 -7.51 3.36 7.08
C LEU A 79 -7.29 4.72 6.41
N LYS A 80 -8.27 5.63 6.55
CA LYS A 80 -8.18 6.99 6.04
C LYS A 80 -7.09 7.79 6.76
N ASP A 81 -7.07 7.74 8.10
CA ASP A 81 -6.06 8.44 8.89
C ASP A 81 -4.67 7.90 8.62
N GLN A 82 -4.53 6.57 8.53
CA GLN A 82 -3.26 5.95 8.15
C GLN A 82 -2.79 6.40 6.77
N LEU A 83 -3.65 6.37 5.76
CA LEU A 83 -3.31 6.86 4.42
C LEU A 83 -2.88 8.34 4.47
N ASP A 84 -3.66 9.18 5.12
CA ASP A 84 -3.42 10.63 5.15
C ASP A 84 -2.11 10.97 5.88
N LYS A 85 -1.91 10.40 7.07
CA LYS A 85 -0.83 10.76 7.98
C LYS A 85 0.47 10.01 7.71
N LEU A 86 0.40 8.77 7.23
CA LEU A 86 1.60 7.94 7.02
C LEU A 86 2.07 7.94 5.57
N ILE A 87 1.22 8.30 4.60
CA ILE A 87 1.58 8.23 3.17
C ILE A 87 1.40 9.60 2.48
N LEU A 88 0.19 10.16 2.43
CA LEU A 88 -0.07 11.35 1.61
C LEU A 88 0.67 12.59 2.12
N GLN A 89 0.54 12.90 3.42
CA GLN A 89 1.22 14.05 4.01
C GLN A 89 2.75 13.87 3.97
N PRO A 90 3.31 12.72 4.38
CA PRO A 90 4.74 12.48 4.28
C PRO A 90 5.28 12.57 2.84
N LEU A 91 4.61 12.00 1.84
CA LEU A 91 5.03 12.09 0.44
C LEU A 91 4.97 13.52 -0.10
N SER A 92 3.95 14.30 0.28
CA SER A 92 3.79 15.70 -0.13
C SER A 92 4.93 16.58 0.40
N GLY A 93 5.37 16.36 1.64
CA GLY A 93 6.53 17.04 2.23
C GLY A 93 7.89 16.51 1.77
N ALA A 94 7.92 15.34 1.14
CA ALA A 94 9.13 14.58 0.84
C ALA A 94 9.59 14.68 -0.62
N ALA A 95 9.35 15.81 -1.31
CA ALA A 95 9.67 16.01 -2.72
C ALA A 95 11.05 15.44 -3.12
N PRO A 96 11.15 14.30 -3.82
CA PRO A 96 12.45 13.73 -4.16
C PRO A 96 13.19 14.62 -5.15
N ARG A 97 14.53 14.51 -5.19
CA ARG A 97 15.37 15.26 -6.15
C ARG A 97 15.09 14.87 -7.61
N ARG A 98 14.53 13.69 -7.83
CA ARG A 98 14.08 13.16 -9.13
C ARG A 98 12.69 12.59 -8.96
N ALA A 99 11.87 12.68 -10.00
CA ALA A 99 10.57 12.01 -10.00
C ALA A 99 10.76 10.51 -9.74
N LEU A 100 9.91 9.93 -8.90
CA LEU A 100 9.91 8.51 -8.59
C LEU A 100 8.62 7.89 -9.10
N GLU A 101 8.73 6.74 -9.74
CA GLU A 101 7.58 5.92 -10.09
C GLU A 101 7.62 4.65 -9.24
N LEU A 102 6.63 4.53 -8.37
CA LEU A 102 6.49 3.39 -7.47
C LEU A 102 5.19 2.66 -7.77
N VAL A 103 5.26 1.33 -7.70
CA VAL A 103 4.11 0.45 -7.88
C VAL A 103 3.83 -0.27 -6.57
N ILE A 104 2.58 -0.21 -6.11
CA ILE A 104 2.08 -1.00 -4.99
C ILE A 104 1.36 -2.20 -5.57
N VAL A 105 1.74 -3.41 -5.15
CA VAL A 105 1.08 -4.65 -5.58
C VAL A 105 0.21 -5.17 -4.44
N ILE A 106 -1.06 -5.42 -4.73
CA ILE A 106 -2.03 -5.95 -3.78
C ILE A 106 -2.60 -7.23 -4.37
N ASP A 107 -2.36 -8.35 -3.71
CA ASP A 107 -2.85 -9.65 -4.14
C ASP A 107 -4.06 -10.10 -3.31
N ALA A 108 -5.04 -10.71 -3.97
CA ALA A 108 -6.21 -11.35 -3.41
C ALA A 108 -7.01 -10.44 -2.46
N LEU A 109 -7.23 -9.17 -2.82
CA LEU A 109 -7.92 -8.20 -1.95
C LEU A 109 -9.32 -8.67 -1.52
N ASP A 110 -9.98 -9.50 -2.32
CA ASP A 110 -11.27 -10.12 -1.98
C ASP A 110 -11.20 -11.16 -0.84
N GLU A 111 -9.99 -11.55 -0.40
CA GLU A 111 -9.79 -12.38 0.78
C GLU A 111 -9.69 -11.59 2.10
N CYS A 112 -9.80 -10.25 2.03
CA CYS A 112 -9.97 -9.40 3.20
C CYS A 112 -11.27 -9.75 3.94
N GLU A 113 -11.25 -9.76 5.27
CA GLU A 113 -12.36 -10.27 6.10
C GLU A 113 -13.64 -9.45 5.98
N ARG A 114 -13.50 -8.12 5.84
CA ARG A 114 -14.62 -7.19 5.83
C ARG A 114 -14.76 -6.54 4.45
N ASP A 115 -15.92 -6.71 3.83
CA ASP A 115 -16.26 -6.05 2.56
C ASP A 115 -16.21 -4.51 2.66
N GLU A 116 -16.47 -3.97 3.85
CA GLU A 116 -16.35 -2.54 4.14
C GLU A 116 -14.91 -2.05 3.98
N ASP A 117 -13.93 -2.83 4.43
CA ASP A 117 -12.51 -2.51 4.28
C ASP A 117 -12.09 -2.61 2.82
N ILE A 118 -12.57 -3.62 2.08
CA ILE A 118 -12.30 -3.74 0.64
C ILE A 118 -12.77 -2.47 -0.09
N ARG A 119 -14.00 -2.02 0.18
CA ARG A 119 -14.55 -0.79 -0.40
C ARG A 119 -13.73 0.44 0.01
N ALA A 120 -13.40 0.56 1.30
CA ALA A 120 -12.60 1.67 1.80
C ALA A 120 -11.21 1.70 1.16
N ILE A 121 -10.52 0.56 1.04
CA ILE A 121 -9.21 0.43 0.40
C ILE A 121 -9.28 0.90 -1.06
N PHE A 122 -10.25 0.44 -1.85
CA PHE A 122 -10.38 0.90 -3.23
C PHE A 122 -10.58 2.41 -3.34
N GLN A 123 -11.46 2.98 -2.52
CA GLN A 123 -11.71 4.43 -2.49
C GLN A 123 -10.45 5.20 -2.09
N LEU A 124 -9.74 4.73 -1.07
CA LEU A 124 -8.55 5.39 -0.53
C LEU A 124 -7.36 5.29 -1.50
N LEU A 125 -7.14 4.14 -2.15
CA LEU A 125 -6.10 3.97 -3.16
C LEU A 125 -6.29 4.92 -4.35
N SER A 126 -7.54 5.25 -4.71
CA SER A 126 -7.79 6.23 -5.77
C SER A 126 -7.21 7.62 -5.47
N ARG A 127 -7.07 7.99 -4.19
CA ARG A 127 -6.49 9.27 -3.73
C ARG A 127 -4.98 9.34 -3.87
N THR A 128 -4.31 8.21 -4.10
CA THR A 128 -2.87 8.18 -4.39
C THR A 128 -2.55 8.57 -5.84
N ARG A 129 -3.56 8.64 -6.70
CA ARG A 129 -3.40 9.06 -8.10
C ARG A 129 -3.02 10.53 -8.18
N GLY A 130 -2.10 10.86 -9.07
CA GLY A 130 -1.71 12.25 -9.34
C GLY A 130 -0.76 12.85 -8.31
N LEU A 131 -0.30 12.07 -7.33
CA LEU A 131 0.79 12.50 -6.45
C LEU A 131 2.02 12.86 -7.29
N LYS A 132 2.59 14.03 -6.99
CA LYS A 132 3.85 14.52 -7.56
C LYS A 132 4.71 15.07 -6.42
N PRO A 133 6.04 14.88 -6.44
CA PRO A 133 6.84 14.29 -7.52
C PRO A 133 6.92 12.75 -7.51
N VAL A 134 6.25 12.08 -6.57
CA VAL A 134 6.21 10.61 -6.46
C VAL A 134 4.92 10.10 -7.08
N SER A 135 5.01 9.48 -8.25
CA SER A 135 3.89 8.81 -8.89
C SER A 135 3.71 7.42 -8.27
N VAL A 136 2.55 7.19 -7.68
CA VAL A 136 2.18 5.89 -7.11
C VAL A 136 1.14 5.24 -8.01
N ARG A 137 1.47 4.07 -8.55
CA ARG A 137 0.56 3.19 -9.29
C ARG A 137 0.21 1.99 -8.42
N VAL A 138 -0.99 1.44 -8.63
CA VAL A 138 -1.47 0.33 -7.83
C VAL A 138 -1.94 -0.79 -8.75
N LEU A 139 -1.41 -1.99 -8.54
CA LEU A 139 -1.85 -3.22 -9.19
C LEU A 139 -2.62 -4.05 -8.18
N VAL A 140 -3.87 -4.39 -8.49
CA VAL A 140 -4.74 -5.20 -7.63
C VAL A 140 -5.13 -6.49 -8.37
N THR A 141 -5.03 -7.61 -7.68
CA THR A 141 -5.69 -8.86 -8.07
C THR A 141 -6.87 -9.10 -7.14
N SER A 142 -7.96 -9.61 -7.71
CA SER A 142 -9.09 -10.09 -6.95
C SER A 142 -9.83 -11.15 -7.76
N ARG A 143 -10.63 -11.99 -7.10
CA ARG A 143 -11.62 -12.82 -7.79
C ARG A 143 -12.79 -11.94 -8.31
N PRO A 144 -13.50 -12.38 -9.37
CA PRO A 144 -14.74 -11.74 -9.82
C PRO A 144 -15.83 -11.74 -8.75
#